data_AF-A0A1C9WV34-F1
#
_entry.id   AF-A0A1C9WV34-F1
#
_cell.length_a   1.000
_cell.length_b   1.000
_cell.length_c   1.000
_cell.angle_alpha   90.00
_cell.angle_beta   90.00
_cell.angle_gamma   90.00
#
_symmetry.space_group_name_H-M   'P 1'
#
loop_
_entity.id
_entity.type
_entity.pdbx_description
1 polymer ?
#
loop_
_entity_poly.entity_id
_entity_poly.type
_entity_poly.pdbx_seq_one_letter_code
_entity_poly.pdbx_strand_id
1 'polypeptide(L)'
;MSNEPVITPALAPAPSHESRIHGCLLGGALGDSLGYAVEFDDISAIRGKFGPEGLQDFSALDGGSHFSDDTQLTLYTVDGLLEALEWANSGVGADTNACLWLAYLRWLGTQGVAVPESAPFQPPRWIDSHVVLKHRRAPGKTCLTGLATGEMGTFYRPVNPDSKGCGTVMRSAPFGLIPYIEAGAVYKLSSDAASLTHGHPAARQSAGIFSLVIHALTAGHGLREAAHFALGELGAGHLRKGEEPDPDVVARLEAALRLGGAGDPLAPEELVRELGEGWVAEEALAVALYAVLATAPDPAAAGHPETHFRAAIALAVNHSGDSDSTASIAGNILGTFYGEDCLPAQWLAALEAPEVIRGMASRLAAVTGA
;
A
#
# COMPACT_ATOMS: atom_id res chain seq x y z
N MET A 1 50.51 10.39 21.43
CA MET A 1 49.04 10.50 21.25
C MET A 1 48.76 10.00 19.85
N SER A 2 48.33 8.75 19.74
CA SER A 2 48.01 8.07 18.49
C SER A 2 46.71 8.65 17.94
N ASN A 3 46.79 9.31 16.78
CA ASN A 3 45.63 9.64 15.96
C ASN A 3 45.14 8.34 15.30
N GLU A 4 44.23 7.62 15.95
CA GLU A 4 43.41 6.65 15.23
C GLU A 4 42.36 7.42 14.40
N PRO A 5 42.21 7.10 13.10
CA PRO A 5 41.17 7.68 12.29
C PRO A 5 39.81 7.21 12.81
N VAL A 6 38.95 8.17 13.15
CA VAL A 6 37.53 7.91 13.40
C VAL A 6 36.96 7.36 12.11
N ILE A 7 36.73 6.04 12.05
CA ILE A 7 35.99 5.40 10.97
C ILE A 7 34.53 5.81 11.17
N THR A 8 34.09 6.82 10.42
CA THR A 8 32.67 7.10 10.24
C THR A 8 32.05 5.84 9.61
N PRO A 9 31.03 5.21 10.21
CA PRO A 9 30.37 4.08 9.59
C PRO A 9 29.83 4.54 8.23
N ALA A 10 30.17 3.81 7.17
CA ALA A 10 29.61 4.05 5.84
C ALA A 10 28.09 3.91 5.93
N LEU A 11 27.34 4.92 5.45
CA LEU A 11 25.90 4.78 5.25
C LEU A 11 25.67 3.54 4.37
N ALA A 12 24.71 2.69 4.77
CA ALA A 12 24.32 1.55 3.96
C ALA A 12 23.95 2.04 2.54
N PRO A 13 24.34 1.29 1.49
CA PRO A 13 24.00 1.66 0.12
C PRO A 13 22.49 1.71 -0.06
N ALA A 14 21.98 2.66 -0.84
CA ALA A 14 20.57 2.74 -1.17
C ALA A 14 20.11 1.44 -1.87
N PRO A 15 18.90 0.92 -1.59
CA PRO A 15 18.43 -0.32 -2.19
C PRO A 15 18.23 -0.15 -3.69
N SER A 16 18.51 -1.23 -4.43
CA SER A 16 18.26 -1.30 -5.88
C SER A 16 16.78 -1.21 -6.20
N HIS A 17 16.44 -0.85 -7.44
CA HIS A 17 15.05 -0.81 -7.91
C HIS A 17 14.33 -2.15 -7.71
N GLU A 18 14.99 -3.27 -8.04
CA GLU A 18 14.48 -4.62 -7.77
C GLU A 18 14.19 -4.85 -6.29
N SER A 19 15.13 -4.49 -5.40
CA SER A 19 14.97 -4.64 -3.95
C SER A 19 13.82 -3.77 -3.42
N ARG A 20 13.60 -2.57 -3.98
CA ARG A 20 12.46 -1.72 -3.64
C ARG A 20 11.13 -2.34 -4.09
N ILE A 21 11.06 -2.93 -5.28
CA ILE A 21 9.86 -3.62 -5.76
C ILE A 21 9.54 -4.81 -4.85
N HIS A 22 10.53 -5.67 -4.60
CA HIS A 22 10.36 -6.83 -3.72
C HIS A 22 10.01 -6.41 -2.29
N GLY A 23 10.77 -5.46 -1.74
CA GLY A 23 10.56 -4.88 -0.42
C GLY A 23 9.15 -4.31 -0.27
N CYS A 24 8.69 -3.50 -1.23
CA CYS A 24 7.36 -2.91 -1.23
C CYS A 24 6.25 -3.97 -1.19
N LEU A 25 6.26 -4.92 -2.13
CA LEU A 25 5.18 -5.91 -2.24
C LEU A 25 5.18 -6.91 -1.07
N LEU A 26 6.35 -7.39 -0.66
CA LEU A 26 6.45 -8.29 0.49
C LEU A 26 6.17 -7.57 1.81
N GLY A 27 6.65 -6.34 1.97
CA GLY A 27 6.41 -5.52 3.14
C GLY A 27 4.92 -5.26 3.35
N GLY A 28 4.20 -4.89 2.29
CA GLY A 28 2.75 -4.74 2.35
C GLY A 28 2.05 -6.04 2.71
N ALA A 29 2.43 -7.15 2.08
CA ALA A 29 1.82 -8.45 2.38
C ALA A 29 2.07 -8.94 3.81
N LEU A 30 3.22 -8.61 4.41
CA LEU A 30 3.49 -8.88 5.83
C LEU A 30 2.61 -8.00 6.74
N GLY A 31 2.45 -6.72 6.40
CA GLY A 31 1.57 -5.81 7.13
C GLY A 31 0.12 -6.27 7.10
N ASP A 32 -0.41 -6.51 5.89
CA ASP A 32 -1.72 -7.10 5.64
C ASP A 32 -1.90 -8.39 6.46
N SER A 33 -1.01 -9.38 6.29
CA SER A 33 -1.18 -10.68 6.95
C SER A 33 -1.18 -10.62 8.48
N LEU A 34 -0.44 -9.67 9.07
CA LEU A 34 -0.45 -9.50 10.52
C LEU A 34 -1.68 -8.72 10.99
N GLY A 35 -2.05 -7.64 10.29
CA GLY A 35 -3.23 -6.85 10.60
C GLY A 35 -4.55 -7.59 10.38
N TYR A 36 -4.60 -8.50 9.40
CA TYR A 36 -5.78 -9.31 9.09
C TYR A 36 -6.17 -10.23 10.25
N ALA A 37 -5.21 -10.60 11.10
CA ALA A 37 -5.49 -11.38 12.31
C ALA A 37 -6.35 -10.62 13.34
N VAL A 38 -6.45 -9.29 13.23
CA VAL A 38 -7.12 -8.41 14.20
C VAL A 38 -8.02 -7.33 13.58
N GLU A 39 -8.22 -7.31 12.25
CA GLU A 39 -8.96 -6.28 11.50
C GLU A 39 -10.28 -5.81 12.15
N PHE A 40 -11.04 -6.74 12.76
CA PHE A 40 -12.35 -6.44 13.36
C PHE A 40 -12.35 -6.43 14.90
N ASP A 41 -11.19 -6.53 15.53
CA ASP A 41 -11.06 -6.46 16.98
C ASP A 41 -10.85 -5.00 17.43
N ASP A 42 -11.49 -4.59 18.51
CA ASP A 42 -11.09 -3.36 19.19
C ASP A 42 -9.79 -3.56 19.99
N ILE A 43 -9.10 -2.48 20.35
CA ILE A 43 -7.82 -2.56 21.09
C ILE A 43 -7.93 -3.36 22.41
N SER A 44 -9.10 -3.37 23.06
CA SER A 44 -9.28 -4.17 24.29
C SER A 44 -9.31 -5.66 23.98
N ALA A 45 -9.97 -6.05 22.89
CA ALA A 45 -9.99 -7.42 22.39
C ALA A 45 -8.60 -7.88 21.92
N ILE A 46 -7.88 -7.03 21.17
CA ILE A 46 -6.50 -7.29 20.73
C ILE A 46 -5.60 -7.55 21.95
N ARG A 47 -5.62 -6.63 22.93
CA ARG A 47 -4.84 -6.79 24.17
C ARG A 47 -5.26 -8.01 24.99
N GLY A 48 -6.55 -8.36 24.97
CA GLY A 48 -7.07 -9.56 25.61
C GLY A 48 -6.51 -10.86 25.01
N LYS A 49 -6.27 -10.88 23.68
CA LYS A 49 -5.71 -12.04 22.97
C LYS A 49 -4.18 -12.12 23.07
N PHE A 50 -3.48 -10.99 22.94
CA PHE A 50 -2.02 -10.97 22.76
C PHE A 50 -1.23 -10.35 23.92
N GLY A 51 -1.92 -9.81 24.93
CA GLY A 51 -1.29 -9.14 26.08
C GLY A 51 -1.28 -7.61 25.94
N PRO A 52 -0.71 -6.88 26.93
CA PRO A 52 -0.84 -5.42 27.02
C PRO A 52 -0.26 -4.65 25.83
N GLU A 53 0.78 -5.20 25.18
CA GLU A 53 1.41 -4.63 23.99
C GLU A 53 0.66 -4.98 22.69
N GLY A 54 -0.39 -5.82 22.75
CA GLY A 54 -1.13 -6.26 21.58
C GLY A 54 -0.34 -7.20 20.66
N LEU A 55 -0.73 -7.29 19.38
CA LEU A 55 -0.12 -8.19 18.40
C LEU A 55 1.22 -7.62 17.90
N GLN A 56 2.31 -8.32 18.18
CA GLN A 56 3.67 -7.84 17.88
C GLN A 56 4.36 -8.59 16.75
N ASP A 57 4.03 -9.87 16.55
CA ASP A 57 4.62 -10.71 15.51
C ASP A 57 3.77 -11.95 15.20
N PHE A 58 4.14 -12.65 14.12
CA PHE A 58 3.48 -13.87 13.67
C PHE A 58 3.60 -15.08 14.62
N SER A 59 4.53 -15.07 15.59
CA SER A 59 4.69 -16.20 16.52
C SER A 59 3.53 -16.33 17.51
N ALA A 60 2.74 -15.27 17.65
CA ALA A 60 1.52 -15.24 18.45
C ALA A 60 0.28 -15.78 17.70
N LEU A 61 0.37 -16.07 16.40
CA LEU A 61 -0.75 -16.53 15.59
C LEU A 61 -0.81 -18.06 15.51
N ASP A 62 -1.91 -18.65 15.99
CA ASP A 62 -2.20 -20.07 15.83
C ASP A 62 -2.83 -20.33 14.46
N GLY A 63 -2.27 -21.27 13.67
CA GLY A 63 -2.89 -21.75 12.43
C GLY A 63 -2.32 -21.19 11.11
N GLY A 64 -1.23 -20.42 11.18
CA GLY A 64 -0.60 -19.79 10.01
C GLY A 64 -1.13 -18.38 9.76
N SER A 65 -0.43 -17.59 8.95
CA SER A 65 -0.88 -16.26 8.55
C SER A 65 -1.51 -16.30 7.16
N HIS A 66 -2.43 -15.37 6.91
CA HIS A 66 -3.10 -15.23 5.63
C HIS A 66 -3.18 -13.74 5.31
N PHE A 67 -2.87 -13.35 4.07
CA PHE A 67 -3.14 -12.00 3.58
C PHE A 67 -4.61 -11.85 3.13
N SER A 68 -5.18 -10.65 3.22
CA SER A 68 -6.56 -10.30 2.88
C SER A 68 -6.73 -9.94 1.38
N ASP A 69 -7.82 -9.26 1.03
CA ASP A 69 -7.99 -8.69 -0.31
C ASP A 69 -6.99 -7.57 -0.62
N ASP A 70 -6.33 -6.98 0.36
CA ASP A 70 -5.32 -5.93 0.19
C ASP A 70 -4.15 -6.41 -0.66
N THR A 71 -3.51 -7.51 -0.24
CA THR A 71 -2.44 -8.14 -1.02
C THR A 71 -2.98 -8.68 -2.33
N GLN A 72 -4.16 -9.31 -2.35
CA GLN A 72 -4.73 -9.84 -3.59
C GLN A 72 -4.90 -8.74 -4.63
N LEU A 73 -5.59 -7.66 -4.28
CA LEU A 73 -5.81 -6.52 -5.17
C LEU A 73 -4.51 -5.80 -5.52
N THR A 74 -3.56 -5.68 -4.60
CA THR A 74 -2.22 -5.15 -4.90
C THR A 74 -1.54 -5.96 -5.99
N LEU A 75 -1.55 -7.30 -5.91
CA LEU A 75 -0.95 -8.17 -6.93
C LEU A 75 -1.69 -8.08 -8.26
N TYR A 76 -3.03 -7.96 -8.25
CA TYR A 76 -3.80 -7.70 -9.46
C TYR A 76 -3.56 -6.30 -10.05
N THR A 77 -3.26 -5.27 -9.23
CA THR A 77 -2.77 -3.97 -9.70
C THR A 77 -1.45 -4.14 -10.45
N VAL A 78 -0.49 -4.89 -9.87
CA VAL A 78 0.79 -5.19 -10.52
C VAL A 78 0.55 -5.90 -11.86
N ASP A 79 -0.35 -6.89 -11.91
CA ASP A 79 -0.67 -7.62 -13.14
C ASP A 79 -1.26 -6.72 -14.24
N GLY A 80 -2.17 -5.80 -13.90
CA GLY A 80 -2.71 -4.82 -14.85
C GLY A 80 -1.66 -3.84 -15.36
N LEU A 81 -0.74 -3.39 -14.49
CA LEU A 81 0.40 -2.55 -14.89
C LEU A 81 1.38 -3.31 -15.79
N LEU A 82 1.68 -4.56 -15.44
CA LEU A 82 2.52 -5.45 -16.24
C LEU A 82 2.00 -5.60 -17.66
N GLU A 83 0.70 -5.85 -17.83
CA GLU A 83 0.08 -5.96 -19.16
C GLU A 83 0.31 -4.69 -19.99
N ALA A 84 0.08 -3.50 -19.40
CA ALA A 84 0.29 -2.24 -20.08
C ALA A 84 1.77 -2.01 -20.47
N LEU A 85 2.70 -2.36 -19.57
CA LEU A 85 4.15 -2.24 -19.81
C LEU A 85 4.65 -3.25 -20.86
N GLU A 86 4.14 -4.47 -20.88
CA GLU A 86 4.48 -5.49 -21.89
C GLU A 86 4.10 -5.03 -23.30
N TRP A 87 2.92 -4.42 -23.44
CA TRP A 87 2.50 -3.80 -24.69
C TRP A 87 3.43 -2.64 -25.08
N ALA A 88 3.72 -1.74 -24.15
CA ALA A 88 4.59 -0.59 -24.38
C ALA A 88 6.00 -1.02 -24.82
N ASN A 89 6.59 -2.02 -24.15
CA ASN A 89 7.89 -2.61 -24.49
C ASN A 89 7.89 -3.32 -25.86
N SER A 90 6.73 -3.77 -26.32
CA SER A 90 6.53 -4.31 -27.67
C SER A 90 6.29 -3.22 -28.74
N GLY A 91 6.36 -1.94 -28.36
CA GLY A 91 6.13 -0.80 -29.26
C GLY A 91 4.65 -0.51 -29.54
N VAL A 92 3.73 -1.02 -28.73
CA VAL A 92 2.27 -0.87 -28.90
C VAL A 92 1.68 -0.19 -27.67
N GLY A 93 0.90 0.87 -27.87
CA GLY A 93 0.18 1.51 -26.77
C GLY A 93 -0.98 0.63 -26.28
N ALA A 94 -1.19 0.57 -24.96
CA ALA A 94 -2.37 -0.01 -24.34
C ALA A 94 -3.05 1.02 -23.42
N ASP A 95 -4.37 0.91 -23.26
CA ASP A 95 -5.06 1.65 -22.22
C ASP A 95 -4.76 1.01 -20.86
N THR A 96 -3.92 1.65 -20.06
CA THR A 96 -3.50 1.16 -18.75
C THR A 96 -4.69 0.96 -17.81
N ASN A 97 -5.69 1.84 -17.86
CA ASN A 97 -6.85 1.73 -16.98
C ASN A 97 -7.75 0.55 -17.37
N ALA A 98 -7.84 0.25 -18.67
CA ALA A 98 -8.50 -0.95 -19.15
C ALA A 98 -7.75 -2.23 -18.72
N CYS A 99 -6.42 -2.25 -18.77
CA CYS A 99 -5.61 -3.40 -18.31
C CYS A 99 -5.85 -3.68 -16.81
N LEU A 100 -5.83 -2.62 -15.98
CA LEU A 100 -6.16 -2.69 -14.55
C LEU A 100 -7.58 -3.18 -14.31
N TRP A 101 -8.54 -2.65 -15.08
CA TRP A 101 -9.93 -3.07 -14.97
C TRP A 101 -10.13 -4.55 -15.29
N LEU A 102 -9.51 -5.06 -16.36
CA LEU A 102 -9.54 -6.47 -16.70
C LEU A 102 -8.90 -7.33 -15.60
N ALA A 103 -7.80 -6.89 -15.00
CA ALA A 103 -7.18 -7.56 -13.86
C ALA A 103 -8.12 -7.62 -12.64
N TYR A 104 -8.79 -6.53 -12.30
CA TYR A 104 -9.75 -6.51 -11.21
C TYR A 104 -11.01 -7.33 -11.49
N LEU A 105 -11.47 -7.42 -12.75
CA LEU A 105 -12.55 -8.33 -13.12
C LEU A 105 -12.15 -9.80 -12.98
N ARG A 106 -10.89 -10.17 -13.28
CA ARG A 106 -10.37 -11.51 -12.98
C ARG A 106 -10.38 -11.78 -11.48
N TRP A 107 -9.88 -10.84 -10.67
CA TRP A 107 -9.97 -10.92 -9.21
C TRP A 107 -11.41 -11.06 -8.71
N LEU A 108 -12.36 -10.30 -9.24
CA LEU A 108 -13.78 -10.39 -8.88
C LEU A 108 -14.30 -11.83 -9.04
N GLY A 109 -13.94 -12.47 -10.15
CA GLY A 109 -14.26 -13.87 -10.42
C GLY A 109 -13.66 -14.84 -9.39
N THR A 110 -12.45 -14.56 -8.88
CA THR A 110 -11.83 -15.37 -7.82
C THR A 110 -12.53 -15.22 -6.47
N GLN A 111 -13.26 -14.12 -6.24
CA GLN A 111 -14.04 -13.88 -5.02
C GLN A 111 -15.44 -14.54 -5.04
N GLY A 112 -15.73 -15.35 -6.06
CA GLY A 112 -17.03 -16.01 -6.22
C GLY A 112 -18.16 -15.08 -6.63
N VAL A 113 -17.84 -13.89 -7.15
CA VAL A 113 -18.81 -12.97 -7.75
C VAL A 113 -18.75 -13.15 -9.27
N ALA A 114 -19.90 -13.44 -9.87
CA ALA A 114 -19.98 -13.60 -11.32
C ALA A 114 -19.64 -12.28 -12.01
N VAL A 115 -18.69 -12.33 -12.94
CA VAL A 115 -18.38 -11.21 -13.81
C VAL A 115 -19.57 -10.99 -14.77
N PRO A 116 -20.11 -9.75 -14.89
CA PRO A 116 -21.26 -9.50 -15.75
C PRO A 116 -21.01 -9.87 -17.21
N GLU A 117 -22.02 -10.39 -17.91
CA GLU A 117 -21.93 -10.73 -19.34
C GLU A 117 -21.63 -9.51 -20.23
N SER A 118 -21.93 -8.30 -19.75
CA SER A 118 -21.59 -7.04 -20.41
C SER A 118 -20.11 -6.67 -20.33
N ALA A 119 -19.36 -7.25 -19.40
CA ALA A 119 -17.94 -6.99 -19.25
C ALA A 119 -17.14 -7.67 -20.39
N PRO A 120 -16.09 -7.02 -20.92
CA PRO A 120 -15.27 -7.61 -21.98
C PRO A 120 -14.56 -8.87 -21.47
N PHE A 121 -14.32 -9.85 -22.35
CA PHE A 121 -13.54 -11.04 -22.01
C PHE A 121 -12.20 -10.66 -21.35
N GLN A 122 -11.87 -11.33 -20.23
CA GLN A 122 -10.61 -11.11 -19.51
C GLN A 122 -9.66 -12.28 -19.81
N PRO A 123 -8.63 -12.09 -20.66
CA PRO A 123 -7.66 -13.16 -20.93
C PRO A 123 -6.96 -13.58 -19.63
N PRO A 124 -6.78 -14.89 -19.39
CA PRO A 124 -6.07 -15.37 -18.21
C PRO A 124 -4.59 -14.99 -18.29
N ARG A 125 -4.01 -14.62 -17.15
CA ARG A 125 -2.60 -14.26 -16.97
C ARG A 125 -1.95 -15.20 -15.94
N TRP A 126 -0.64 -15.05 -15.76
CA TRP A 126 0.15 -15.90 -14.86
C TRP A 126 -0.44 -15.93 -13.43
N ILE A 127 -0.89 -14.78 -12.94
CA ILE A 127 -1.45 -14.60 -11.60
C ILE A 127 -2.69 -15.48 -11.34
N ASP A 128 -3.50 -15.77 -12.34
CA ASP A 128 -4.78 -16.48 -12.19
C ASP A 128 -4.63 -17.98 -11.91
N SER A 129 -3.42 -18.51 -12.09
CA SER A 129 -3.10 -19.92 -11.80
C SER A 129 -2.91 -20.19 -10.31
N HIS A 130 -2.71 -19.16 -9.49
CA HIS A 130 -2.39 -19.29 -8.06
C HIS A 130 -3.66 -19.44 -7.22
N VAL A 131 -3.82 -20.60 -6.58
CA VAL A 131 -5.02 -20.94 -5.77
C VAL A 131 -5.15 -20.05 -4.53
N VAL A 132 -4.03 -19.62 -3.96
CA VAL A 132 -4.01 -18.74 -2.77
C VAL A 132 -4.82 -17.45 -2.97
N LEU A 133 -4.85 -16.91 -4.21
CA LEU A 133 -5.58 -15.69 -4.58
C LEU A 133 -7.08 -15.91 -4.83
N LYS A 134 -7.57 -17.14 -4.65
CA LYS A 134 -8.98 -17.55 -4.85
C LYS A 134 -9.71 -17.77 -3.53
N HIS A 135 -9.04 -17.59 -2.41
CA HIS A 135 -9.67 -17.60 -1.10
C HIS A 135 -10.30 -16.25 -0.83
N ARG A 136 -11.61 -16.24 -0.60
CA ARG A 136 -12.34 -15.02 -0.25
C ARG A 136 -12.05 -14.63 1.20
N ARG A 137 -11.35 -13.51 1.39
CA ARG A 137 -10.89 -13.02 2.69
C ARG A 137 -11.26 -11.55 2.83
N ALA A 138 -12.34 -11.29 3.55
CA ALA A 138 -12.86 -9.95 3.85
C ALA A 138 -12.99 -8.94 2.68
N PRO A 139 -13.30 -9.34 1.42
CA PRO A 139 -13.23 -8.42 0.29
C PRO A 139 -14.07 -7.16 0.48
N GLY A 140 -13.43 -6.00 0.33
CA GLY A 140 -14.05 -4.69 0.47
C GLY A 140 -15.33 -4.58 -0.39
N LYS A 141 -16.46 -4.30 0.26
CA LYS A 141 -17.78 -4.29 -0.41
C LYS A 141 -17.81 -3.37 -1.63
N THR A 142 -17.20 -2.18 -1.53
CA THR A 142 -17.17 -1.21 -2.64
C THR A 142 -16.40 -1.74 -3.85
N CYS A 143 -15.29 -2.46 -3.64
CA CYS A 143 -14.55 -3.10 -4.73
C CYS A 143 -15.44 -4.10 -5.46
N LEU A 144 -16.13 -4.96 -4.71
CA LEU A 144 -17.05 -5.95 -5.29
C LEU A 144 -18.21 -5.29 -6.05
N THR A 145 -18.92 -4.34 -5.44
CA THR A 145 -20.09 -3.71 -6.08
C THR A 145 -19.71 -2.87 -7.28
N GLY A 146 -18.56 -2.19 -7.25
CA GLY A 146 -18.07 -1.40 -8.37
C GLY A 146 -17.77 -2.24 -9.59
N LEU A 147 -17.00 -3.33 -9.41
CA LEU A 147 -16.63 -4.23 -10.50
C LEU A 147 -17.83 -5.06 -11.00
N ALA A 148 -18.74 -5.44 -10.11
CA ALA A 148 -19.95 -6.18 -10.45
C ALA A 148 -20.95 -5.39 -11.32
N THR A 149 -20.74 -4.08 -11.53
CA THR A 149 -21.50 -3.32 -12.55
C THR A 149 -21.15 -3.76 -13.97
N GLY A 150 -19.92 -4.25 -14.20
CA GLY A 150 -19.39 -4.52 -15.54
C GLY A 150 -19.11 -3.25 -16.35
N GLU A 151 -19.21 -2.08 -15.73
CA GLU A 151 -18.82 -0.80 -16.32
C GLU A 151 -17.39 -0.43 -15.90
N MET A 152 -16.60 0.05 -16.85
CA MET A 152 -15.28 0.61 -16.53
C MET A 152 -15.46 2.01 -15.94
N GLY A 153 -15.42 2.10 -14.62
CA GLY A 153 -15.50 3.38 -13.90
C GLY A 153 -14.40 4.35 -14.36
N THR A 154 -14.74 5.63 -14.47
CA THR A 154 -13.81 6.68 -14.89
C THR A 154 -13.94 7.89 -13.98
N PHE A 155 -12.96 8.80 -13.99
CA PHE A 155 -13.05 10.06 -13.25
C PHE A 155 -14.39 10.81 -13.46
N TYR A 156 -14.87 10.90 -14.71
CA TYR A 156 -16.10 11.63 -15.04
C TYR A 156 -17.39 10.83 -14.80
N ARG A 157 -17.29 9.51 -14.74
CA ARG A 157 -18.40 8.57 -14.52
C ARG A 157 -17.90 7.42 -13.64
N PRO A 158 -17.64 7.68 -12.35
CA PRO A 158 -17.13 6.65 -11.48
C PRO A 158 -18.27 5.73 -11.05
N VAL A 159 -17.93 4.47 -10.79
CA VAL A 159 -18.83 3.58 -10.04
C VAL A 159 -18.71 3.92 -8.56
N ASN A 160 -19.81 3.70 -7.80
CA ASN A 160 -19.90 4.08 -6.37
C ASN A 160 -19.43 5.54 -6.11
N PRO A 161 -20.14 6.56 -6.64
CA PRO A 161 -19.69 7.95 -6.65
C PRO A 161 -19.38 8.53 -5.26
N ASP A 162 -20.07 8.07 -4.23
CA ASP A 162 -19.96 8.59 -2.86
C ASP A 162 -19.01 7.78 -1.97
N SER A 163 -18.41 6.68 -2.47
CA SER A 163 -17.63 5.78 -1.61
C SER A 163 -16.22 6.31 -1.32
N LYS A 164 -15.91 6.46 -0.03
CA LYS A 164 -14.60 6.90 0.51
C LYS A 164 -13.68 5.75 0.96
N GLY A 165 -14.09 4.50 0.82
CA GLY A 165 -13.39 3.34 1.41
C GLY A 165 -11.90 3.23 1.06
N CYS A 166 -11.11 2.66 1.97
CA CYS A 166 -9.66 2.43 1.84
C CYS A 166 -9.26 1.51 0.67
N GLY A 167 -10.22 0.78 0.09
CA GLY A 167 -10.06 -0.11 -1.07
C GLY A 167 -9.30 0.48 -2.26
N THR A 168 -9.22 1.80 -2.38
CA THR A 168 -8.39 2.47 -3.39
C THR A 168 -6.93 2.54 -2.99
N VAL A 169 -6.61 2.93 -1.76
CA VAL A 169 -5.26 3.22 -1.31
C VAL A 169 -4.47 1.94 -1.00
N MET A 170 -5.11 0.92 -0.43
CA MET A 170 -4.44 -0.33 -0.03
C MET A 170 -3.76 -1.07 -1.20
N ARG A 171 -4.19 -0.81 -2.44
CA ARG A 171 -3.67 -1.44 -3.66
C ARG A 171 -2.91 -0.51 -4.60
N SER A 172 -2.55 0.68 -4.12
CA SER A 172 -1.98 1.75 -4.96
C SER A 172 -0.47 1.87 -4.91
N ALA A 173 0.22 1.15 -4.02
CA ALA A 173 1.69 1.19 -3.99
C ALA A 173 2.37 0.89 -5.36
N PRO A 174 1.89 -0.09 -6.17
CA PRO A 174 2.53 -0.44 -7.44
C PRO A 174 2.65 0.70 -8.46
N PHE A 175 1.75 1.69 -8.43
CA PHE A 175 1.82 2.84 -9.35
C PHE A 175 3.06 3.69 -9.14
N GLY A 176 3.55 3.80 -7.90
CA GLY A 176 4.76 4.54 -7.57
C GLY A 176 6.05 3.81 -7.93
N LEU A 177 6.00 2.50 -8.19
CA LEU A 177 7.15 1.67 -8.55
C LEU A 177 7.50 1.73 -10.04
N ILE A 178 6.73 2.44 -10.86
CA ILE A 178 6.99 2.54 -12.30
C ILE A 178 8.07 3.61 -12.52
N PRO A 179 9.25 3.25 -13.06
CA PRO A 179 10.32 4.21 -13.26
C PRO A 179 10.07 5.08 -14.50
N TYR A 180 10.79 6.20 -14.59
CA TYR A 180 10.85 7.07 -15.77
C TYR A 180 9.52 7.72 -16.19
N ILE A 181 8.55 7.80 -15.28
CA ILE A 181 7.33 8.59 -15.46
C ILE A 181 7.30 9.74 -14.45
N GLU A 182 6.76 10.88 -14.88
CA GLU A 182 6.64 12.07 -14.03
C GLU A 182 5.60 11.87 -12.92
N ALA A 183 5.75 12.59 -11.79
CA ALA A 183 4.85 12.54 -10.64
C ALA A 183 3.37 12.73 -11.04
N GLY A 184 3.08 13.71 -11.91
CA GLY A 184 1.73 13.91 -12.44
C GLY A 184 1.14 12.70 -13.19
N ALA A 185 1.97 11.89 -13.84
CA ALA A 185 1.54 10.66 -14.49
C ALA A 185 1.25 9.54 -13.47
N VAL A 186 2.10 9.40 -12.44
CA VAL A 186 1.87 8.47 -11.31
C VAL A 186 0.53 8.77 -10.64
N TYR A 187 0.31 10.05 -10.28
CA TYR A 187 -0.92 10.50 -9.64
C TYR A 187 -2.14 10.19 -10.52
N LYS A 188 -2.05 10.54 -11.81
CA LYS A 188 -3.11 10.30 -12.78
C LYS A 188 -3.49 8.82 -12.87
N LEU A 189 -2.50 7.94 -13.06
CA LEU A 189 -2.72 6.50 -13.21
C LEU A 189 -3.44 5.92 -11.99
N SER A 190 -2.97 6.26 -10.79
CA SER A 190 -3.54 5.76 -9.54
C SER A 190 -4.95 6.31 -9.28
N SER A 191 -5.18 7.61 -9.50
CA SER A 191 -6.50 8.26 -9.34
C SER A 191 -7.53 7.75 -10.35
N ASP A 192 -7.12 7.51 -11.61
CA ASP A 192 -7.99 6.90 -12.62
C ASP A 192 -8.33 5.45 -12.24
N ALA A 193 -7.36 4.67 -11.75
CA ALA A 193 -7.56 3.29 -11.30
C ALA A 193 -8.48 3.21 -10.07
N ALA A 194 -8.39 4.16 -9.13
CA ALA A 194 -9.31 4.27 -8.01
C ALA A 194 -10.77 4.41 -8.48
N SER A 195 -10.99 5.18 -9.55
CA SER A 195 -12.31 5.42 -10.16
C SER A 195 -12.99 4.17 -10.71
N LEU A 196 -12.25 3.06 -10.91
CA LEU A 196 -12.79 1.76 -11.31
C LEU A 196 -13.70 1.14 -10.24
N THR A 197 -13.64 1.64 -8.99
CA THR A 197 -14.41 1.09 -7.87
C THR A 197 -14.97 2.16 -6.93
N HIS A 198 -14.28 3.29 -6.74
CA HIS A 198 -14.66 4.34 -5.80
C HIS A 198 -14.64 5.70 -6.51
N GLY A 199 -15.73 6.47 -6.40
CA GLY A 199 -15.81 7.77 -7.07
C GLY A 199 -15.45 8.98 -6.22
N HIS A 200 -15.46 8.85 -4.88
CA HIS A 200 -15.31 10.00 -4.01
C HIS A 200 -13.91 10.64 -4.18
N PRO A 201 -13.81 11.98 -4.26
CA PRO A 201 -12.53 12.70 -4.35
C PRO A 201 -11.50 12.24 -3.31
N ALA A 202 -11.83 12.27 -2.01
CA ALA A 202 -10.96 11.73 -0.96
C ALA A 202 -10.32 10.36 -1.28
N ALA A 203 -11.11 9.36 -1.72
CA ALA A 203 -10.60 8.03 -2.05
C ALA A 203 -9.61 8.04 -3.22
N ARG A 204 -9.90 8.83 -4.27
CA ARG A 204 -9.03 8.94 -5.45
C ARG A 204 -7.76 9.74 -5.15
N GLN A 205 -7.88 10.82 -4.38
CA GLN A 205 -6.76 11.67 -4.00
C GLN A 205 -5.81 10.92 -3.05
N SER A 206 -6.32 10.21 -2.04
CA SER A 206 -5.50 9.38 -1.15
C SER A 206 -4.72 8.30 -1.90
N ALA A 207 -5.34 7.62 -2.87
CA ALA A 207 -4.66 6.63 -3.73
C ALA A 207 -3.51 7.27 -4.53
N GLY A 208 -3.76 8.42 -5.15
CA GLY A 208 -2.75 9.18 -5.89
C GLY A 208 -1.59 9.64 -5.00
N ILE A 209 -1.90 10.19 -3.82
CA ILE A 209 -0.89 10.66 -2.86
C ILE A 209 -0.03 9.50 -2.37
N PHE A 210 -0.62 8.36 -2.01
CA PHE A 210 0.15 7.19 -1.60
C PHE A 210 1.11 6.71 -2.70
N SER A 211 0.64 6.69 -3.95
CA SER A 211 1.49 6.36 -5.10
C SER A 211 2.64 7.34 -5.27
N LEU A 212 2.41 8.63 -5.03
CA LEU A 212 3.45 9.67 -5.04
C LEU A 212 4.45 9.52 -3.90
N VAL A 213 4.02 9.10 -2.70
CA VAL A 213 4.93 8.77 -1.61
C VAL A 213 5.87 7.65 -2.04
N ILE A 214 5.32 6.55 -2.57
CA ILE A 214 6.13 5.42 -3.08
C ILE A 214 7.09 5.90 -4.19
N HIS A 215 6.60 6.70 -5.13
CA HIS A 215 7.42 7.27 -6.21
C HIS A 215 8.59 8.11 -5.68
N ALA A 216 8.34 9.03 -4.75
CA ALA A 216 9.41 9.84 -4.17
C ALA A 216 10.45 9.00 -3.42
N LEU A 217 10.04 7.92 -2.74
CA LEU A 217 10.96 6.98 -2.10
C LEU A 217 11.83 6.24 -3.12
N THR A 218 11.28 5.84 -4.27
CA THR A 218 12.08 5.26 -5.37
C THR A 218 13.08 6.26 -5.96
N ALA A 219 12.74 7.56 -5.93
CA ALA A 219 13.65 8.65 -6.32
C ALA A 219 14.69 9.00 -5.24
N GLY A 220 14.67 8.32 -4.09
CA GLY A 220 15.66 8.45 -3.02
C GLY A 220 15.33 9.49 -1.95
N HIS A 221 14.10 9.99 -1.89
CA HIS A 221 13.66 10.91 -0.83
C HIS A 221 13.60 10.18 0.53
N GLY A 222 13.81 10.92 1.62
CA GLY A 222 13.51 10.44 2.97
C GLY A 222 12.01 10.24 3.21
N LEU A 223 11.62 9.45 4.22
CA LEU A 223 10.21 9.15 4.55
C LEU A 223 9.34 10.40 4.69
N ARG A 224 9.81 11.38 5.49
CA ARG A 224 9.11 12.65 5.71
C ARG A 224 9.11 13.54 4.47
N GLU A 225 10.20 13.54 3.72
CA GLU A 225 10.34 14.32 2.49
C GLU A 225 9.41 13.80 1.40
N ALA A 226 9.27 12.48 1.27
CA ALA A 226 8.35 11.84 0.33
C ALA A 226 6.89 12.20 0.62
N ALA A 227 6.49 12.21 1.90
CA ALA A 227 5.15 12.62 2.31
C ALA A 227 4.87 14.12 2.06
N HIS A 228 5.83 15.00 2.37
CA HIS A 228 5.70 16.43 2.03
C HIS A 228 5.65 16.67 0.52
N PHE A 229 6.47 15.96 -0.25
CA PHE A 229 6.44 16.01 -1.70
C PHE A 229 5.05 15.63 -2.22
N ALA A 230 4.54 14.46 -1.83
CA ALA A 230 3.23 13.98 -2.29
C ALA A 230 2.07 14.91 -1.92
N LEU A 231 2.11 15.53 -0.73
CA LEU A 231 1.13 16.54 -0.32
C LEU A 231 1.24 17.83 -1.16
N GLY A 232 2.46 18.28 -1.46
CA GLY A 232 2.71 19.45 -2.30
C GLY A 232 2.19 19.29 -3.74
N GLU A 233 2.32 18.08 -4.30
CA GLU A 233 1.84 17.75 -5.65
C GLU A 233 0.31 17.89 -5.80
N LEU A 234 -0.45 17.73 -4.71
CA LEU A 234 -1.90 17.96 -4.70
C LEU A 234 -2.23 19.43 -5.02
N GLY A 235 -1.41 20.36 -4.51
CA GLY A 235 -1.51 21.80 -4.77
C GLY A 235 -0.83 22.26 -6.07
N ALA A 236 0.00 21.41 -6.69
CA ALA A 236 0.78 21.74 -7.89
C ALA A 236 -0.01 21.65 -9.21
N GLY A 237 -1.32 21.34 -9.15
CA GLY A 237 -2.20 21.30 -10.33
C GLY A 237 -2.26 19.94 -11.04
N HIS A 238 -1.88 18.86 -10.35
CA HIS A 238 -2.08 17.48 -10.85
C HIS A 238 -3.52 16.97 -10.70
N LEU A 239 -4.34 17.70 -9.94
CA LEU A 239 -5.77 17.50 -9.86
C LEU A 239 -6.44 17.68 -11.23
N ARG A 240 -7.53 16.93 -11.43
CA ARG A 240 -8.32 17.06 -12.63
C ARG A 240 -9.01 18.41 -12.67
N LYS A 241 -9.27 18.91 -13.88
CA LYS A 241 -10.02 20.15 -14.07
C LYS A 241 -11.37 20.08 -13.34
N GLY A 242 -11.58 20.97 -12.38
CA GLY A 242 -12.79 21.04 -11.56
C GLY A 242 -12.72 20.25 -10.25
N GLU A 243 -11.58 19.66 -9.94
CA GLU A 243 -11.28 19.05 -8.63
C GLU A 243 -10.34 19.95 -7.84
N GLU A 244 -10.67 20.17 -6.57
CA GLU A 244 -9.84 20.88 -5.59
C GLU A 244 -9.29 19.86 -4.57
N PRO A 245 -8.20 20.19 -3.85
CA PRO A 245 -7.71 19.35 -2.76
C PRO A 245 -8.83 19.05 -1.76
N ASP A 246 -9.08 17.78 -1.50
CA ASP A 246 -10.08 17.35 -0.53
C ASP A 246 -9.60 17.74 0.89
N PRO A 247 -10.39 18.51 1.65
CA PRO A 247 -9.95 19.05 2.92
C PRO A 247 -9.68 17.96 3.96
N ASP A 248 -10.40 16.83 3.93
CA ASP A 248 -10.18 15.73 4.86
C ASP A 248 -8.83 15.05 4.59
N VAL A 249 -8.50 14.86 3.30
CA VAL A 249 -7.21 14.30 2.87
C VAL A 249 -6.06 15.19 3.35
N VAL A 250 -6.13 16.49 3.07
CA VAL A 250 -5.09 17.44 3.49
C VAL A 250 -4.95 17.44 5.01
N ALA A 251 -6.06 17.58 5.74
CA ALA A 251 -6.05 17.65 7.20
C ALA A 251 -5.47 16.38 7.85
N ARG A 252 -5.85 15.19 7.37
CA ARG A 252 -5.37 13.91 7.90
C ARG A 252 -3.88 13.70 7.64
N LEU A 253 -3.38 14.03 6.45
CA LEU A 253 -1.95 13.91 6.15
C LEU A 253 -1.11 14.94 6.92
N GLU A 254 -1.57 16.18 7.04
CA GLU A 254 -0.90 17.19 7.86
C GLU A 254 -0.87 16.78 9.35
N ALA A 255 -1.95 16.18 9.85
CA ALA A 255 -1.99 15.62 11.21
C ALA A 255 -0.97 14.49 11.37
N ALA A 256 -0.91 13.52 10.44
CA ALA A 256 0.06 12.43 10.48
C ALA A 256 1.51 12.93 10.46
N LEU A 257 1.82 13.89 9.58
CA LEU A 257 3.13 14.53 9.51
C LEU A 257 3.51 15.23 10.81
N ARG A 258 2.59 16.01 11.39
CA ARG A 258 2.81 16.75 12.64
C ARG A 258 3.00 15.81 13.83
N LEU A 259 2.14 14.80 13.96
CA LEU A 259 2.15 13.86 15.09
C LEU A 259 3.32 12.88 15.01
N GLY A 260 3.72 12.45 13.81
CA GLY A 260 4.86 11.55 13.60
C GLY A 260 6.24 12.17 13.90
N GLY A 261 6.29 13.41 14.40
CA GLY A 261 7.52 14.05 14.88
C GLY A 261 7.41 14.57 16.32
N ALA A 262 6.33 14.23 17.03
CA ALA A 262 5.97 14.85 18.31
C ALA A 262 6.54 14.16 19.56
N GLY A 263 7.34 13.09 19.39
CA GLY A 263 7.91 12.33 20.50
C GLY A 263 7.42 10.88 20.50
N ASP A 264 7.06 10.37 21.69
CA ASP A 264 6.58 8.99 21.85
C ASP A 264 5.31 8.70 21.03
N PRO A 265 5.12 7.48 20.53
CA PRO A 265 3.90 7.08 19.84
C PRO A 265 2.64 7.29 20.69
N LEU A 266 1.55 7.66 20.02
CA LEU A 266 0.23 7.85 20.61
C LEU A 266 -0.29 6.53 21.14
N ALA A 267 -1.05 6.59 22.23
CA ALA A 267 -1.87 5.46 22.63
C ALA A 267 -2.91 5.13 21.53
N PRO A 268 -3.30 3.87 21.35
CA PRO A 268 -4.25 3.47 20.30
C PRO A 268 -5.54 4.27 20.27
N GLU A 269 -6.09 4.61 21.44
CA GLU A 269 -7.31 5.38 21.58
C GLU A 269 -7.13 6.84 21.12
N GLU A 270 -5.93 7.41 21.34
CA GLU A 270 -5.57 8.75 20.86
C GLU A 270 -5.26 8.75 19.36
N LEU A 271 -4.62 7.70 18.85
CA LEU A 271 -4.39 7.50 17.41
C LEU A 271 -5.73 7.52 16.67
N VAL A 272 -6.70 6.70 17.10
CA VAL A 272 -8.04 6.66 16.49
C VAL A 272 -8.73 8.02 16.56
N ARG A 273 -8.62 8.73 17.70
CA ARG A 273 -9.22 10.06 17.87
C ARG A 273 -8.62 11.10 16.93
N GLU A 274 -7.31 11.09 16.72
CA GLU A 274 -6.59 12.10 15.92
C GLU A 274 -6.59 11.78 14.41
N LEU A 275 -6.51 10.51 14.05
CA LEU A 275 -6.27 10.07 12.66
C LEU A 275 -7.40 9.23 12.05
N GLY A 276 -8.31 8.72 12.88
CA GLY A 276 -9.42 7.88 12.44
C GLY A 276 -9.12 6.39 12.57
N GLU A 277 -10.09 5.57 12.15
CA GLU A 277 -10.03 4.11 12.29
C GLU A 277 -9.44 3.44 11.05
N GLY A 278 -9.27 4.16 9.94
CA GLY A 278 -8.66 3.62 8.73
C GLY A 278 -9.65 3.10 7.69
N TRP A 279 -10.94 2.97 8.00
CA TRP A 279 -11.96 2.43 7.08
C TRP A 279 -12.15 3.26 5.80
N VAL A 280 -11.77 4.54 5.82
CA VAL A 280 -11.77 5.45 4.66
C VAL A 280 -10.34 5.79 4.26
N ALA A 281 -10.12 6.02 2.97
CA ALA A 281 -8.80 6.04 2.37
C ALA A 281 -7.84 7.09 2.96
N GLU A 282 -8.33 8.29 3.28
CA GLU A 282 -7.54 9.33 3.93
C GLU A 282 -7.12 8.98 5.36
N GLU A 283 -7.93 8.21 6.08
CA GLU A 283 -7.61 7.75 7.43
C GLU A 283 -6.57 6.62 7.36
N ALA A 284 -6.77 5.65 6.47
CA ALA A 284 -5.86 4.52 6.31
C ALA A 284 -4.42 5.00 6.01
N LEU A 285 -4.32 5.92 5.05
CA LEU A 285 -3.05 6.52 4.66
C LEU A 285 -2.42 7.33 5.80
N ALA A 286 -3.22 8.08 6.54
CA ALA A 286 -2.73 8.91 7.64
C ALA A 286 -2.23 8.07 8.81
N VAL A 287 -2.96 7.02 9.21
CA VAL A 287 -2.54 6.09 10.25
C VAL A 287 -1.25 5.38 9.86
N ALA A 288 -1.18 4.84 8.63
CA ALA A 288 0.02 4.17 8.13
C ALA A 288 1.24 5.10 8.09
N LEU A 289 1.09 6.31 7.52
CA LEU A 289 2.15 7.30 7.45
C LEU A 289 2.59 7.74 8.85
N TYR A 290 1.64 7.95 9.76
CA TYR A 290 1.94 8.26 11.15
C TYR A 290 2.76 7.15 11.80
N ALA A 291 2.36 5.88 11.64
CA ALA A 291 3.05 4.75 12.24
C ALA A 291 4.52 4.65 11.77
N VAL A 292 4.73 4.83 10.46
CA VAL A 292 6.06 4.93 9.84
C VAL A 292 6.87 6.09 10.42
N LEU A 293 6.30 7.29 10.53
CA LEU A 293 7.06 8.46 10.98
C LEU A 293 7.34 8.44 12.48
N ALA A 294 6.37 8.02 13.30
CA ALA A 294 6.47 8.02 14.76
C ALA A 294 7.44 6.96 15.30
N THR A 295 7.71 5.91 14.52
CA THR A 295 8.64 4.84 14.90
C THR A 295 9.98 4.93 14.16
N ALA A 296 10.17 5.97 13.35
CA ALA A 296 11.43 6.20 12.65
C ALA A 296 12.58 6.36 13.67
N PRO A 297 13.70 5.65 13.48
CA PRO A 297 14.82 5.76 14.39
C PRO A 297 15.38 7.19 14.37
N ASP A 298 15.96 7.61 15.49
CA ASP A 298 16.74 8.86 15.53
C ASP A 298 17.79 8.81 14.39
N PRO A 299 17.86 9.82 13.50
CA PRO A 299 18.88 9.90 12.46
C PRO A 299 20.32 9.76 12.98
N ALA A 300 20.57 10.05 14.26
CA ALA A 300 21.86 9.90 14.92
C ALA A 300 22.11 8.48 15.48
N ALA A 301 21.07 7.64 15.60
CA ALA A 301 21.18 6.26 16.02
C ALA A 301 21.29 5.34 14.81
N ALA A 302 22.16 4.32 14.87
CA ALA A 302 22.20 3.24 13.89
C ALA A 302 20.97 2.34 14.08
N GLY A 303 19.78 2.83 13.73
CA GLY A 303 18.56 2.05 13.72
C GLY A 303 18.65 0.95 12.67
N HIS A 304 18.38 -0.29 13.06
CA HIS A 304 18.32 -1.41 12.13
C HIS A 304 17.01 -1.32 11.32
N PRO A 305 17.02 -1.39 9.97
CA PRO A 305 15.82 -1.33 9.14
C PRO A 305 14.70 -2.28 9.61
N GLU A 306 15.07 -3.50 10.01
CA GLU A 306 14.14 -4.49 10.58
C GLU A 306 13.44 -4.01 11.86
N THR A 307 14.15 -3.31 12.74
CA THR A 307 13.56 -2.80 14.00
C THR A 307 12.50 -1.75 13.70
N HIS A 308 12.78 -0.85 12.76
CA HIS A 308 11.82 0.16 12.34
C HIS A 308 10.59 -0.49 11.67
N PHE A 309 10.80 -1.46 10.79
CA PHE A 309 9.71 -2.22 10.17
C PHE A 309 8.78 -2.85 11.20
N ARG A 310 9.33 -3.58 12.18
CA ARG A 310 8.54 -4.21 13.24
C ARG A 310 7.75 -3.19 14.06
N ALA A 311 8.40 -2.11 14.48
CA ALA A 311 7.77 -1.08 15.30
C ALA A 311 6.63 -0.38 14.56
N ALA A 312 6.84 -0.02 13.29
CA ALA A 312 5.81 0.62 12.47
C ALA A 312 4.62 -0.30 12.22
N ILE A 313 4.86 -1.57 11.87
CA ILE A 313 3.79 -2.55 11.66
C ILE A 313 3.03 -2.78 12.97
N ALA A 314 3.72 -2.98 14.10
CA ALA A 314 3.06 -3.15 15.39
C ALA A 314 2.19 -1.94 15.77
N LEU A 315 2.66 -0.71 15.52
CA LEU A 315 1.87 0.50 15.77
C LEU A 315 0.66 0.63 14.83
N ALA A 316 0.82 0.23 13.56
CA ALA A 316 -0.27 0.25 12.58
C ALA A 316 -1.31 -0.86 12.82
N VAL A 317 -0.94 -2.00 13.41
CA VAL A 317 -1.86 -3.11 13.68
C VAL A 317 -2.65 -2.92 14.98
N ASN A 318 -2.08 -2.27 15.98
CA ASN A 318 -2.68 -2.21 17.32
C ASN A 318 -3.56 -0.97 17.51
N HIS A 319 -4.66 -0.88 16.77
CA HIS A 319 -5.73 0.10 16.98
C HIS A 319 -7.11 -0.53 16.78
N SER A 320 -8.19 0.21 17.07
CA SER A 320 -9.57 -0.32 17.01
C SER A 320 -10.21 -0.19 15.62
N GLY A 321 -9.45 -0.42 14.56
CA GLY A 321 -9.90 -0.13 13.20
C GLY A 321 -9.27 -1.04 12.16
N ASP A 322 -9.21 -0.54 10.93
CA ASP A 322 -8.82 -1.23 9.69
C ASP A 322 -7.33 -1.63 9.66
N SER A 323 -6.99 -2.62 10.48
CA SER A 323 -5.62 -2.92 10.91
C SER A 323 -4.77 -3.59 9.82
N ASP A 324 -5.38 -4.36 8.91
CA ASP A 324 -4.68 -4.96 7.76
C ASP A 324 -4.28 -3.89 6.75
N SER A 325 -5.20 -2.98 6.41
CA SER A 325 -4.98 -1.91 5.45
C SER A 325 -3.96 -0.88 5.91
N THR A 326 -4.03 -0.42 7.16
CA THR A 326 -3.03 0.52 7.71
C THR A 326 -1.64 -0.11 7.80
N ALA A 327 -1.54 -1.37 8.21
CA ALA A 327 -0.28 -2.10 8.29
C ALA A 327 0.30 -2.43 6.91
N SER A 328 -0.55 -2.78 5.94
CA SER A 328 -0.17 -3.03 4.55
C SER A 328 0.47 -1.79 3.92
N ILE A 329 -0.17 -0.63 4.05
CA ILE A 329 0.34 0.64 3.55
C ILE A 329 1.67 1.00 4.22
N ALA A 330 1.77 0.85 5.55
CA ALA A 330 3.03 1.08 6.28
C ALA A 330 4.16 0.15 5.79
N GLY A 331 3.83 -1.12 5.56
CA GLY A 331 4.74 -2.13 5.02
C GLY A 331 5.21 -1.81 3.60
N ASN A 332 4.33 -1.35 2.72
CA ASN A 332 4.71 -0.89 1.38
C ASN A 332 5.67 0.30 1.44
N ILE A 333 5.42 1.28 2.33
CA ILE A 333 6.27 2.47 2.50
C ILE A 333 7.68 2.06 2.93
N LEU A 334 7.78 1.29 4.01
CA LEU A 334 9.09 0.88 4.55
C LEU A 334 9.82 -0.09 3.63
N GLY A 335 9.10 -1.02 3.03
CA GLY A 335 9.63 -1.92 2.02
C GLY A 335 10.15 -1.19 0.79
N THR A 336 9.51 -0.10 0.37
CA THR A 336 10.04 0.77 -0.70
C THR A 336 11.27 1.53 -0.23
N PHE A 337 11.26 2.06 0.99
CA PHE A 337 12.33 2.90 1.52
C PHE A 337 13.63 2.12 1.75
N TYR A 338 13.55 0.96 2.41
CA TYR A 338 14.68 0.13 2.80
C TYR A 338 14.96 -1.04 1.84
N GLY A 339 14.02 -1.38 0.94
CA GLY A 339 14.09 -2.62 0.18
C GLY A 339 13.83 -3.85 1.07
N GLU A 340 14.33 -5.01 0.63
CA GLU A 340 14.17 -6.26 1.39
C GLU A 340 14.93 -6.29 2.73
N ASP A 341 15.91 -5.40 2.93
CA ASP A 341 16.76 -5.36 4.13
C ASP A 341 15.98 -5.07 5.43
N CYS A 342 14.79 -4.49 5.32
CA CYS A 342 13.92 -4.26 6.48
C CYS A 342 13.00 -5.44 6.81
N LEU A 343 12.91 -6.46 5.95
CA LEU A 343 11.92 -7.52 6.09
C LEU A 343 12.45 -8.65 6.97
N PRO A 344 11.82 -8.94 8.12
CA PRO A 344 12.33 -10.00 8.98
C PRO A 344 12.22 -11.39 8.36
N ALA A 345 13.32 -12.14 8.38
CA ALA A 345 13.38 -13.47 7.77
C ALA A 345 12.33 -14.45 8.35
N GLN A 346 12.10 -14.40 9.67
CA GLN A 346 11.09 -15.22 10.34
C GLN A 346 9.65 -14.83 9.97
N TRP A 347 9.41 -13.55 9.64
CA TRP A 347 8.10 -13.12 9.19
C TRP A 347 7.86 -13.53 7.73
N LEU A 348 8.88 -13.41 6.88
CA LEU A 348 8.84 -13.93 5.51
C LEU A 348 8.62 -15.45 5.47
N ALA A 349 9.18 -16.21 6.41
CA ALA A 349 8.96 -17.65 6.53
C ALA A 349 7.55 -18.00 7.01
N ALA A 350 6.90 -17.10 7.76
CA ALA A 350 5.52 -17.27 8.22
C ALA A 350 4.49 -16.81 7.19
N LEU A 351 4.87 -15.91 6.28
CA LEU A 351 4.00 -15.35 5.24
C LEU A 351 3.43 -16.46 4.35
N GLU A 352 2.16 -16.33 3.99
CA GLU A 352 1.54 -17.24 3.05
C GLU A 352 2.00 -16.99 1.62
N ALA A 353 2.39 -18.07 0.93
CA ALA A 353 2.73 -18.07 -0.50
C ALA A 353 3.68 -16.92 -0.94
N PRO A 354 4.79 -16.65 -0.23
CA PRO A 354 5.71 -15.56 -0.54
C PRO A 354 6.29 -15.67 -1.96
N GLU A 355 6.35 -16.89 -2.52
CA GLU A 355 6.75 -17.14 -3.90
C GLU A 355 5.82 -16.52 -4.94
N VAL A 356 4.53 -16.37 -4.65
CA VAL A 356 3.57 -15.73 -5.56
C VAL A 356 3.83 -14.23 -5.61
N ILE A 357 4.03 -13.62 -4.43
CA ILE A 357 4.36 -12.19 -4.30
C ILE A 357 5.71 -11.91 -4.95
N ARG A 358 6.74 -12.71 -4.65
CA ARG A 358 8.06 -12.61 -5.30
C ARG A 358 7.96 -12.78 -6.81
N GLY A 359 7.14 -13.72 -7.29
CA GLY A 359 6.94 -13.93 -8.72
C GLY A 359 6.34 -12.71 -9.43
N MET A 360 5.37 -12.02 -8.82
CA MET A 360 4.86 -10.75 -9.34
C MET A 360 5.92 -9.64 -9.30
N ALA A 361 6.63 -9.50 -8.18
CA ALA A 361 7.71 -8.53 -8.02
C ALA A 361 8.80 -8.71 -9.09
N SER A 362 9.30 -9.93 -9.29
CA SER A 362 10.34 -10.21 -10.30
C SER A 362 9.86 -9.95 -11.72
N ARG A 363 8.57 -10.17 -12.01
CA ARG A 363 8.00 -9.81 -13.32
C ARG A 363 7.97 -8.30 -13.53
N LEU A 364 7.56 -7.54 -12.51
CA LEU A 364 7.55 -6.08 -12.58
C LEU A 364 8.96 -5.53 -12.74
N ALA A 365 9.92 -6.06 -11.98
CA ALA A 365 11.33 -5.69 -12.09
C ALA A 365 11.86 -5.95 -13.51
N ALA A 366 11.57 -7.12 -14.09
CA ALA A 366 12.04 -7.49 -15.42
C ALA A 366 11.54 -6.56 -16.55
N VAL A 367 10.30 -6.06 -16.46
CA VAL A 367 9.74 -5.16 -17.50
C VAL A 367 10.05 -3.68 -17.25
N THR A 368 10.53 -3.32 -16.05
CA THR A 368 10.88 -1.95 -15.67
C THR A 368 12.39 -1.68 -15.73
N GLY A 369 13.18 -2.64 -16.25
CA GLY A 369 14.61 -2.47 -16.52
C GLY A 369 15.50 -2.57 -15.28
N ALA A 370 15.07 -3.36 -14.29
CA ALA A 370 15.88 -3.68 -13.10
C ALA A 370 17.05 -4.62 -13.42
#